data_AF-A0A4Q2XXY3-F1
#
_entry.id   AF-A0A4Q2XXY3-F1
#
_cell.length_a   1.000
_cell.length_b   1.000
_cell.length_c   1.000
_cell.angle_alpha   90.00
_cell.angle_beta   90.00
_cell.angle_gamma   90.00
#
_symmetry.space_group_name_H-M   'P 1'
#
loop_
_entity.id
_entity.type
_entity.pdbx_description
1 polymer ?
#
loop_
_entity_poly.entity_id
_entity_poly.type
_entity_poly.pdbx_seq_one_letter_code
_entity_poly.pdbx_strand_id
1 'polypeptide(L)'
;MATLTIRNLPEELHECLKLRAKRNHRSLNQEVIAELSRAGRMETPEEKKDRVEQEILKIDALRARAKGFLTAQEIDEAKRDGRA
;
A
#
# COMPACT_ATOMS: atom_id res chain seq x y z
N MET A 1 -0.91 -25.94 9.85
CA MET A 1 -1.57 -24.66 9.54
C MET A 1 -2.68 -24.46 10.56
N ALA A 2 -2.79 -23.28 11.15
CA ALA A 2 -3.88 -22.98 12.07
C ALA A 2 -5.15 -22.65 11.27
N THR A 3 -6.29 -23.17 11.70
CA THR A 3 -7.60 -22.84 11.13
C THR A 3 -8.35 -21.97 12.12
N LEU A 4 -8.90 -20.85 11.64
CA LEU A 4 -9.69 -19.93 12.43
C LEU A 4 -11.12 -19.89 11.87
N THR A 5 -12.12 -20.06 12.73
CA THR A 5 -13.54 -20.00 12.37
C THR A 5 -14.17 -18.81 13.07
N ILE A 6 -14.74 -17.89 12.30
CA ILE A 6 -15.47 -16.73 12.82
C ILE A 6 -16.96 -17.07 12.77
N ARG A 7 -17.58 -17.21 13.94
CA ARG A 7 -19.04 -17.44 14.04
C ARG A 7 -19.76 -16.10 14.13
N ASN A 8 -21.00 -16.07 13.63
CA ASN A 8 -21.88 -14.90 13.68
C ASN A 8 -21.26 -13.64 13.02
N LEU A 9 -20.60 -13.81 11.88
CA LEU A 9 -20.09 -12.68 11.11
C LEU A 9 -21.28 -11.86 10.59
N PRO A 10 -21.34 -10.54 10.83
CA PRO A 10 -22.40 -9.69 10.29
C PRO A 10 -22.46 -9.80 8.76
N GLU A 11 -23.66 -9.93 8.20
CA GLU A 11 -23.84 -10.14 6.75
C GLU A 11 -23.22 -9.01 5.92
N GLU A 12 -23.40 -7.77 6.38
CA GLU A 12 -22.82 -6.59 5.72
C GLU A 12 -21.29 -6.68 5.64
N LEU A 13 -20.64 -7.19 6.69
CA LEU A 13 -19.19 -7.37 6.73
C LEU A 13 -18.75 -8.51 5.81
N HIS A 14 -19.51 -9.60 5.77
CA HIS A 14 -19.25 -10.72 4.87
C HIS A 14 -19.31 -10.28 3.39
N GLU A 15 -20.33 -9.50 3.02
CA GLU A 15 -20.46 -8.97 1.66
C GLU A 15 -19.36 -7.96 1.32
N CYS A 16 -18.97 -7.09 2.26
CA CYS A 16 -17.84 -6.19 2.07
C CYS A 16 -16.54 -6.97 1.76
N LEU A 17 -16.28 -8.05 2.51
CA LEU A 17 -15.10 -8.89 2.30
C LEU A 17 -15.14 -9.60 0.94
N LYS A 18 -16.30 -10.08 0.48
CA LYS A 18 -16.45 -10.66 -0.87
C LYS A 18 -16.14 -9.65 -1.96
N LEU A 19 -16.62 -8.41 -1.84
CA LEU A 19 -16.36 -7.35 -2.81
C LEU A 19 -14.86 -7.03 -2.89
N ARG A 20 -14.18 -6.92 -1.73
CA ARG A 20 -12.73 -6.70 -1.67
C ARG A 20 -11.95 -7.86 -2.28
N ALA A 21 -12.34 -9.10 -1.97
CA ALA A 21 -11.72 -10.29 -2.52
C ALA A 21 -11.80 -10.31 -4.06
N LYS A 22 -12.97 -10.01 -4.63
CA LYS A 22 -13.16 -9.86 -6.08
C LYS A 22 -12.27 -8.76 -6.67
N ARG A 23 -12.24 -7.58 -6.05
CA ARG A 23 -11.41 -6.44 -6.48
C ARG A 23 -9.92 -6.78 -6.50
N ASN A 24 -9.46 -7.55 -5.51
CA ASN A 24 -8.06 -7.92 -5.36
C ASN A 24 -7.71 -9.24 -6.09
N HIS A 25 -8.64 -9.81 -6.86
CA HIS A 25 -8.49 -11.10 -7.57
C HIS A 25 -8.04 -12.25 -6.65
N ARG A 26 -8.65 -12.34 -5.47
CA ARG A 26 -8.34 -13.34 -4.43
C ARG A 26 -9.58 -14.12 -4.04
N SER A 27 -9.38 -15.33 -3.51
CA SER A 27 -10.45 -16.02 -2.78
C SER A 27 -10.79 -15.28 -1.49
N LEU A 28 -12.00 -15.48 -0.97
CA LEU A 28 -12.43 -14.86 0.29
C LEU A 28 -11.48 -15.21 1.45
N ASN A 29 -11.06 -16.47 1.55
CA ASN A 29 -10.10 -16.90 2.57
C ASN A 29 -8.74 -16.19 2.44
N GLN A 30 -8.23 -16.03 1.21
CA GLN A 30 -6.98 -15.30 0.98
C GLN A 30 -7.12 -13.82 1.33
N GLU A 31 -8.27 -13.22 1.07
CA GLU A 31 -8.53 -11.83 1.45
C GLU A 31 -8.60 -11.66 2.97
N VAL A 32 -9.30 -12.55 3.68
CA VAL A 32 -9.36 -12.55 5.15
C VAL A 32 -7.96 -12.72 5.75
N ILE A 33 -7.14 -13.63 5.23
CA ILE A 33 -5.74 -13.80 5.67
C ILE A 33 -4.94 -12.52 5.40
N ALA A 34 -5.10 -11.88 4.24
CA ALA A 34 -4.38 -10.66 3.90
C ALA A 34 -4.77 -9.49 4.82
N GLU A 35 -6.06 -9.33 5.11
CA GLU A 35 -6.57 -8.30 6.02
C GLU A 35 -6.10 -8.55 7.45
N LEU A 36 -6.19 -9.80 7.94
CA LEU A 36 -5.67 -10.17 9.27
C LEU A 36 -4.15 -10.01 9.36
N SER A 37 -3.42 -10.30 8.28
CA SER A 37 -1.96 -10.08 8.24
C SER A 37 -1.62 -8.60 8.28
N ARG A 38 -2.41 -7.72 7.64
CA ARG A 38 -2.23 -6.27 7.71
C ARG A 38 -2.56 -5.73 9.10
N ALA A 39 -3.67 -6.18 9.69
CA ALA A 39 -4.07 -5.79 11.03
C ALA A 39 -3.12 -6.33 12.11
N GLY A 40 -2.61 -7.55 11.93
CA GLY A 40 -1.67 -8.22 12.82
C GLY A 40 -0.23 -7.77 12.66
N ARG A 41 0.13 -7.14 11.53
CA ARG A 41 1.37 -6.37 11.40
C ARG A 41 1.23 -5.05 12.16
N MET A 42 1.19 -5.12 13.48
CA MET A 42 1.82 -4.07 14.28
C MET A 42 3.31 -4.22 14.02
N GLU A 43 3.86 -3.37 13.14
CA GLU A 43 5.31 -3.34 12.96
C GLU A 43 5.96 -3.21 14.32
N THR A 44 6.90 -4.10 14.62
CA THR A 44 7.75 -3.85 15.77
C THR A 44 8.50 -2.53 15.54
N PRO A 45 8.93 -1.84 16.62
CA PRO A 45 9.75 -0.65 16.48
C PRO A 45 10.96 -0.86 15.57
N GLU A 46 11.54 -2.06 15.55
CA GLU A 46 12.65 -2.48 14.70
C GLU A 46 12.23 -2.59 13.23
N GLU A 47 11.14 -3.32 12.92
CA GLU A 47 10.63 -3.46 11.55
C GLU A 47 10.24 -2.11 10.95
N LYS A 48 9.68 -1.21 11.77
CA LYS A 48 9.35 0.15 11.38
C LYS A 48 10.61 0.96 11.05
N LYS A 49 11.67 0.85 11.86
CA LYS A 49 12.96 1.52 11.60
C LYS A 49 13.56 1.02 10.29
N ASP A 50 13.63 -0.30 10.11
CA ASP A 50 14.17 -0.91 8.90
C ASP A 50 13.39 -0.45 7.65
N ARG A 51 12.05 -0.44 7.70
CA ARG A 51 11.23 0.06 6.59
C ARG A 51 11.54 1.53 6.28
N VAL A 52 11.63 2.38 7.30
CA VAL A 52 11.93 3.81 7.11
C VAL A 52 13.32 3.99 6.49
N GLU A 53 14.32 3.26 6.97
CA GLU A 53 15.67 3.30 6.42
C GLU A 53 15.70 2.86 4.95
N GLN A 54 14.99 1.78 4.59
CA GLN A 54 14.86 1.34 3.21
C GLN A 54 14.17 2.37 2.30
N GLU A 55 13.15 3.08 2.80
CA GLU A 55 12.50 4.15 2.04
C GLU A 55 13.42 5.36 1.85
N ILE A 56 14.21 5.74 2.87
CA ILE A 56 15.21 6.80 2.75
C ILE A 56 16.25 6.44 1.69
N LEU A 57 16.78 5.21 1.71
CA LEU A 57 17.75 4.75 0.71
C LEU A 57 17.18 4.80 -0.72
N LYS A 58 15.91 4.45 -0.91
CA LYS A 58 15.23 4.58 -2.21
C LYS A 58 15.10 6.04 -2.65
N ILE A 59 14.70 6.92 -1.74
CA ILE A 59 14.59 8.36 -2.01
C ILE A 59 15.95 8.93 -2.41
N ASP A 60 17.01 8.59 -1.69
CA ASP A 60 18.35 9.07 -1.98
C ASP A 60 18.89 8.53 -3.31
N ALA A 61 18.62 7.25 -3.62
CA ALA A 61 18.96 6.68 -4.92
C ALA A 61 18.20 7.37 -6.09
N LEU A 62 16.92 7.72 -5.88
CA LEU A 62 16.14 8.48 -6.86
C LEU A 62 16.68 9.90 -7.02
N ARG A 63 17.01 10.58 -5.91
CA ARG A 63 17.60 11.93 -5.92
C ARG A 63 18.97 11.96 -6.60
N ALA A 64 19.81 10.95 -6.37
CA ALA A 64 21.11 10.84 -7.03
C ALA A 64 20.99 10.67 -8.55
N ARG A 65 19.90 10.05 -9.03
CA ARG A 65 19.61 9.88 -10.46
C ARG A 65 18.93 11.11 -11.07
N ALA A 66 18.21 11.89 -10.28
CA ALA A 66 17.54 13.10 -10.72
C ALA A 66 18.57 14.23 -10.88
N LYS A 67 18.65 14.84 -12.07
CA LYS A 67 19.51 16.01 -12.30
C LYS A 67 18.72 17.27 -11.98
N GLY A 68 19.02 17.88 -10.83
CA GLY A 68 18.51 19.20 -10.43
C GLY A 68 17.18 19.17 -9.69
N PHE A 69 16.71 20.35 -9.31
CA PHE A 69 15.41 20.57 -8.70
C PHE A 69 14.51 21.22 -9.73
N LEU A 70 13.27 20.76 -9.82
CA LEU A 70 12.23 21.43 -10.59
C LEU A 70 11.46 22.36 -9.65
N THR A 71 11.37 23.62 -10.04
CA THR A 71 10.48 24.59 -9.42
C THR A 71 9.03 24.29 -9.82
N ALA A 72 8.08 24.73 -8.99
CA ALA A 72 6.67 24.61 -9.33
C ALA A 72 6.34 25.28 -10.68
N GLN A 73 7.01 26.40 -10.98
CA GLN A 73 6.82 27.14 -12.22
C GLN A 73 7.27 26.32 -13.46
N GLU A 74 8.45 25.70 -13.41
CA GLU A 74 8.94 24.84 -14.51
C GLU A 74 8.01 23.64 -14.76
N ILE A 75 7.44 23.06 -13.70
CA ILE A 75 6.46 21.97 -13.82
C ILE A 75 5.19 22.45 -14.51
N ASP A 76 4.69 23.64 -14.14
CA ASP A 76 3.47 24.19 -14.71
C ASP A 76 3.65 24.62 -16.17
N GLU A 77 4.81 25.16 -16.53
CA GLU A 77 5.16 25.48 -17.91
C GLU A 77 5.22 24.21 -18.78
N ALA A 78 5.93 23.18 -18.35
CA ALA A 78 5.99 21.89 -19.07
C ALA A 78 4.61 21.23 -19.24
N LYS A 79 3.72 21.35 -18.24
CA LYS A 79 2.33 20.85 -18.32
C LYS A 79 1.47 21.61 -19.33
N ARG A 80 1.73 22.91 -19.56
CA ARG A 80 1.02 23.71 -20.57
C ARG A 80 1.53 23.38 -21.97
N ASP A 81 2.85 23.26 -22.15
CA ASP A 81 3.46 22.93 -23.44
C ASP A 81 3.00 21.56 -23.97
N GLY A 82 2.83 20.56 -23.11
CA GLY A 82 2.31 19.24 -23.52
C GLY A 82 0.81 19.16 -23.82
N ARG A 83 0.05 20.25 -23.63
CA ARG A 83 -1.40 20.32 -23.92
C ARG A 83 -1.74 21.12 -25.18
N ALA A 84 -0.76 21.80 -25.78
CA ALA A 84 -0.86 22.49 -27.06
C ALA A 84 -0.70 21.50 -28.22
#